data_AF-A0A5N5GSU4-F1
#
_entry.id   AF-A0A5N5GSU4-F1
#
_cell.length_a   1.000
_cell.length_b   1.000
_cell.length_c   1.000
_cell.angle_alpha   90.00
_cell.angle_beta   90.00
_cell.angle_gamma   90.00
#
_symmetry.space_group_name_H-M   'P 1'
#
loop_
_entity.id
_entity.type
_entity.pdbx_description
1 polymer ?
#
loop_
_entity_poly.entity_id
_entity_poly.type
_entity_poly.pdbx_seq_one_letter_code
_entity_poly.pdbx_strand_id
1 'polypeptide(L)'
;MMIHESLHLYPPTGVVSREVFADMKFGDIIVRKRVYIRTVILTQHTDWGIWEPDSYTFNPERFADGILQFLFSLSPNYIHKPSLRLAIEAEHGVRLVRM
;
A
#
# COMPACT_ATOMS: atom_id res chain seq x y z
N MET A 1 9.73 4.86 -17.05
CA MET A 1 9.29 3.69 -17.84
C MET A 1 7.76 3.55 -17.84
N MET A 2 7.17 3.25 -19.02
CA MET A 2 5.71 3.09 -19.20
C MET A 2 5.07 2.03 -18.27
N ILE A 3 5.66 0.83 -18.17
CA ILE A 3 5.06 -0.27 -17.39
C ILE A 3 5.00 0.08 -15.89
N HIS A 4 6.08 0.64 -15.35
CA HIS A 4 6.15 1.02 -13.93
C HIS A 4 5.18 2.16 -13.60
N GLU A 5 5.05 3.15 -14.48
CA GLU A 5 4.08 4.23 -14.30
C GLU A 5 2.63 3.72 -14.37
N SER A 6 2.35 2.76 -15.25
CA SER A 6 1.04 2.10 -15.28
C SER A 6 0.76 1.32 -14.00
N LEU A 7 1.73 0.58 -13.45
CA LEU A 7 1.56 -0.16 -12.19
C LEU A 7 1.48 0.75 -10.97
N HIS A 8 2.11 1.93 -11.03
CA HIS A 8 2.00 2.98 -10.03
C HIS A 8 0.56 3.48 -9.91
N LEU A 9 -0.04 3.92 -11.04
CA LEU A 9 -1.42 4.43 -11.07
C LEU A 9 -2.49 3.33 -10.97
N TYR A 10 -2.20 2.15 -11.52
CA TYR A 10 -3.13 1.01 -11.61
C TYR A 10 -2.48 -0.26 -11.05
N PRO A 11 -2.23 -0.32 -9.73
CA PRO A 11 -1.61 -1.49 -9.13
C PRO A 11 -2.52 -2.72 -9.27
N PRO A 12 -1.99 -3.91 -9.60
CA PRO A 12 -2.78 -5.14 -9.69
C PRO A 12 -3.46 -5.54 -8.38
N THR A 13 -3.00 -5.00 -7.24
CA THR A 13 -3.55 -5.25 -5.92
C THR A 13 -3.63 -3.94 -5.14
N GLY A 14 -4.83 -3.61 -4.64
CA GLY A 14 -5.04 -2.37 -3.88
C GLY A 14 -4.56 -2.43 -2.42
N VAL A 15 -4.52 -3.62 -1.81
CA VAL A 15 -4.10 -3.82 -0.42
C VAL A 15 -3.34 -5.13 -0.27
N VAL A 16 -2.18 -5.07 0.38
CA VAL A 16 -1.43 -6.25 0.80
C VAL A 16 -1.50 -6.37 2.32
N SER A 17 -1.73 -7.58 2.83
CA SER A 17 -1.79 -7.85 4.26
C SER A 17 -0.65 -8.80 4.67
N ARG A 18 -0.12 -8.59 5.88
CA ARG A 18 0.90 -9.44 6.51
C ARG A 18 0.51 -9.71 7.95
N GLU A 19 0.64 -10.95 8.38
CA GLU A 19 0.49 -11.31 9.79
C GLU A 19 1.84 -11.21 10.50
N VAL A 20 1.83 -10.65 11.69
CA VAL A 20 3.00 -10.58 12.57
C VAL A 20 3.09 -11.85 13.41
N PHE A 21 4.08 -12.71 13.15
CA PHE A 21 4.23 -14.00 13.84
C PHE A 21 4.94 -13.94 15.20
N ALA A 22 5.56 -12.81 15.53
CA ALA A 22 6.16 -12.51 16.83
C ALA A 22 6.14 -11.00 17.05
N ASP A 23 6.11 -10.54 18.31
CA ASP A 23 6.18 -9.12 18.62
C ASP A 23 7.37 -8.46 17.89
N MET A 24 7.11 -7.35 17.19
CA MET A 24 8.11 -6.65 16.41
C MET A 24 8.03 -5.14 16.61
N LYS A 25 9.15 -4.45 16.42
CA LYS A 25 9.22 -2.98 16.35
C LYS A 25 9.15 -2.54 14.89
N PHE A 26 8.23 -1.64 14.57
CA PHE A 26 8.06 -1.02 13.26
C PHE A 26 8.11 0.50 13.41
N GLY A 27 9.23 1.12 13.03
CA GLY A 27 9.51 2.51 13.44
C GLY A 27 9.50 2.61 14.96
N ASP A 28 8.71 3.54 15.51
CA ASP A 28 8.52 3.68 16.97
C ASP A 28 7.31 2.91 17.53
N ILE A 29 6.69 2.05 16.72
CA ILE A 29 5.49 1.30 17.10
C ILE A 29 5.86 -0.14 17.45
N ILE A 30 5.29 -0.66 18.54
CA ILE A 30 5.35 -2.08 18.89
C ILE A 30 4.12 -2.76 18.31
N VAL A 31 4.32 -3.69 17.37
CA VAL A 31 3.27 -4.51 16.78
C VAL A 31 3.30 -5.89 17.43
N ARG A 32 2.18 -6.30 18.04
CA ARG A 32 2.07 -7.57 18.75
C ARG A 32 1.88 -8.74 17.79
N LYS A 33 2.27 -9.93 18.24
CA LYS A 33 1.97 -11.20 17.58
C LYS A 33 0.47 -11.33 17.27
N ARG A 34 0.15 -11.93 16.12
CA ARG A 34 -1.21 -12.13 15.56
C ARG A 34 -1.93 -10.85 15.10
N VAL A 35 -1.23 -9.72 15.01
CA VAL A 35 -1.77 -8.50 14.40
C VAL A 35 -1.50 -8.52 12.90
N TYR A 36 -2.49 -8.10 12.10
CA TYR A 36 -2.32 -7.89 10.67
C TYR A 36 -1.87 -6.45 10.39
N ILE A 37 -0.76 -6.31 9.66
CA ILE A 37 -0.35 -5.06 9.04
C ILE A 37 -0.94 -5.05 7.63
N ARG A 38 -1.75 -4.04 7.33
CA ARG A 38 -2.30 -3.83 5.98
C ARG A 38 -1.63 -2.62 5.34
N THR A 39 -1.02 -2.84 4.18
CA THR A 39 -0.46 -1.80 3.34
C THR A 39 -1.45 -1.48 2.23
N VAL A 40 -2.00 -0.27 2.23
CA VAL A 40 -2.93 0.19 1.19
C VAL A 40 -2.11 0.81 0.07
N ILE A 41 -1.82 0.01 -0.95
CA ILE A 41 -0.92 0.35 -2.06
C ILE A 41 -1.45 1.56 -2.83
N LEU A 42 -2.75 1.55 -3.17
CA LEU A 42 -3.35 2.58 -4.01
C LEU A 42 -3.23 3.98 -3.39
N THR A 43 -3.49 4.10 -2.08
CA THR A 43 -3.38 5.39 -1.40
C THR A 43 -1.93 5.83 -1.31
N GLN A 44 -1.00 4.90 -1.05
CA GLN A 44 0.43 5.23 -0.98
C GLN A 44 1.02 5.65 -2.33
N HIS A 45 0.58 5.06 -3.43
CA HIS A 45 1.02 5.42 -4.79
C HIS A 45 0.45 6.76 -5.25
N THR A 46 -0.57 7.30 -4.60
CA THR A 46 -1.20 8.55 -5.04
C THR A 46 -1.10 9.67 -4.00
N ASP A 47 -0.45 9.39 -2.87
CA ASP A 47 -0.22 10.33 -1.78
C ASP A 47 0.76 11.44 -2.20
N TRP A 48 0.27 12.67 -2.34
CA TRP A 48 1.08 13.85 -2.65
C TRP A 48 2.08 14.23 -1.52
N GLY A 49 1.92 13.75 -0.30
CA GLY A 49 2.97 13.90 0.72
C GLY A 49 4.19 13.01 0.49
N ILE A 50 4.04 11.96 -0.32
CA ILE A 50 5.09 10.97 -0.63
C ILE A 50 5.60 11.15 -2.06
N TRP A 51 4.70 11.49 -2.97
CA TRP A 51 4.96 11.74 -4.38
C TRP A 51 4.87 13.23 -4.68
N GLU A 52 5.40 13.64 -5.83
CA GLU A 52 5.24 15.01 -6.32
C GLU A 52 3.75 15.35 -6.60
N PRO A 53 3.38 16.63 -6.76
CA PRO A 53 2.00 17.05 -7.04
C PRO A 53 1.35 16.38 -8.25
N ASP A 54 2.16 15.78 -9.13
CA ASP A 54 1.73 15.05 -10.31
C ASP A 54 1.42 13.56 -10.01
N SER A 55 1.24 13.15 -8.75
CA SER A 55 1.04 11.74 -8.33
C SER A 55 -0.11 11.01 -9.02
N TYR A 56 -1.16 11.74 -9.40
CA TYR A 56 -2.32 11.22 -10.16
C TYR A 56 -2.16 11.34 -11.68
N THR A 57 -1.07 11.94 -12.15
CA THR A 57 -0.78 12.17 -13.57
C THR A 57 0.18 11.12 -14.08
N PHE A 58 -0.15 10.53 -15.24
CA PHE A 58 0.74 9.60 -15.91
C PHE A 58 2.00 10.32 -16.41
N ASN A 59 3.14 10.03 -15.78
CA ASN A 59 4.44 10.58 -16.12
C ASN A 59 5.45 9.45 -16.39
N PRO A 60 5.72 9.10 -17.66
CA PRO A 60 6.63 8.00 -17.97
C PRO A 60 8.09 8.28 -17.58
N GLU A 61 8.48 9.53 -17.35
CA GLU A 61 9.83 9.90 -16.93
C GLU A 61 10.08 9.63 -15.44
N ARG A 62 9.02 9.47 -14.63
CA ARG A 62 9.12 9.22 -13.17
C ARG A 62 10.02 8.03 -12.82
N PHE A 63 10.01 7.02 -13.67
CA PHE A 63 10.82 5.80 -13.54
C PHE A 63 11.85 5.69 -14.68
N ALA A 64 12.37 6.81 -15.20
CA ALA A 64 13.37 6.80 -16.28
C ALA A 64 14.70 6.19 -15.81
N ASP A 65 15.20 6.58 -14.64
CA ASP A 65 16.48 6.07 -14.10
C ASP A 65 16.31 4.75 -13.30
N GLY A 66 15.18 4.07 -13.47
CA GLY A 66 14.88 2.77 -12.88
C GLY A 66 14.22 2.82 -11.49
N ILE A 67 13.95 1.65 -10.92
CA ILE A 67 13.23 1.49 -9.63
C ILE A 67 14.15 1.29 -8.42
N LEU A 68 15.45 1.12 -8.62
CA LEU A 68 16.39 0.83 -7.52
C LEU A 68 16.76 2.07 -6.69
N GLN A 69 16.37 3.25 -7.15
CA GLN A 69 16.57 4.53 -6.49
C GLN A 69 15.50 4.86 -5.44
N PHE A 70 14.47 4.02 -5.30
CA PHE A 70 13.44 4.19 -4.27
C PHE A 70 13.82 3.39 -3.01
N LEU A 71 13.89 4.07 -1.87
CA LEU A 71 14.08 3.46 -0.55
C LEU A 71 12.77 3.50 0.24
N PHE A 72 12.45 2.41 0.94
CA PHE A 72 11.35 2.39 1.90
C PHE A 72 11.74 3.18 3.16
N SER A 73 11.06 4.31 3.38
CA SER A 73 11.13 5.06 4.64
C SER A 73 9.73 5.49 5.07
N LEU A 74 9.53 5.71 6.37
CA LEU A 74 8.30 6.32 6.86
C LEU A 74 8.33 7.82 6.58
N SER A 75 7.19 8.39 6.18
CA SER A 75 7.04 9.85 6.10
C SER A 75 7.39 10.49 7.44
N PRO A 76 8.07 11.64 7.48
CA PRO A 76 8.30 12.41 8.70
C PRO A 76 7.00 12.75 9.46
N ASN A 77 5.87 12.80 8.76
CA ASN A 77 4.55 13.09 9.31
C ASN A 77 3.70 11.83 9.53
N TYR A 78 4.30 10.63 9.51
CA TYR A 78 3.56 9.38 9.68
C TYR A 78 2.92 9.29 11.07
N ILE A 79 1.59 9.20 11.12
CA ILE A 79 0.83 8.97 12.35
C ILE A 79 0.21 7.58 12.28
N HIS A 80 0.63 6.70 13.18
CA HIS A 80 0.04 5.36 13.28
C HIS A 80 -1.38 5.44 13.84
N LYS A 81 -2.37 5.07 13.02
CA LYS A 81 -3.78 4.96 13.42
C LYS A 81 -4.25 3.51 13.27
N PRO A 82 -4.17 2.68 14.33
CA PRO A 82 -4.74 1.36 14.27
C PRO A 82 -6.25 1.48 14.06
N SER A 83 -6.79 0.70 13.11
CA SER A 83 -8.23 0.59 12.90
C SER A 83 -8.66 -0.83 13.20
N LEU A 84 -9.67 -0.99 14.05
CA LEU A 84 -10.39 -2.25 14.16
C LEU A 84 -11.28 -2.36 12.93
N ARG A 85 -11.02 -3.35 12.07
CA ARG A 85 -11.92 -3.68 10.97
C ARG A 85 -12.54 -5.04 11.23
N LEU A 86 -13.87 -5.10 11.18
CA LEU A 86 -14.58 -6.37 11.11
C LEU A 86 -14.26 -7.01 9.77
N ALA A 87 -13.61 -8.18 9.79
CA ALA A 87 -13.48 -9.03 8.62
C ALA A 87 -14.73 -9.91 8.55
N ILE A 88 -15.55 -9.71 7.52
CA ILE A 88 -16.65 -10.61 7.19
C ILE A 88 -16.12 -11.52 6.08
N GLU A 89 -15.88 -12.77 6.41
CA GLU A 89 -15.55 -13.80 5.42
C GLU A 89 -16.84 -14.43 4.94
N ALA A 90 -17.03 -14.49 3.63
CA ALA A 90 -18.16 -15.21 3.07
C ALA A 90 -17.88 -16.70 3.21
N GLU A 91 -18.74 -17.42 3.92
CA GLU A 91 -18.67 -18.88 4.04
C GLU A 91 -18.75 -19.57 2.65
N HIS A 92 -19.41 -18.88 1.71
CA HIS A 92 -19.57 -19.31 0.34
C HIS A 92 -19.12 -18.18 -0.60
N GLY A 93 -18.45 -18.52 -1.70
CA GLY A 93 -17.85 -17.54 -2.63
C GLY A 93 -18.84 -16.51 -3.19
N VAL A 94 -18.30 -15.40 -3.72
CA VAL A 94 -19.11 -14.32 -4.30
C VAL A 94 -19.65 -14.75 -5.68
N ARG A 95 -20.97 -14.71 -5.88
CA ARG A 95 -21.59 -15.06 -7.16
C ARG A 95 -21.51 -13.90 -8.17
N LEU A 96 -20.76 -14.14 -9.23
CA LEU A 96 -20.78 -13.43 -10.52
C LEU A 96 -22.19 -13.30 -11.13
N VAL A 97 -22.92 -12.19 -10.97
CA VAL A 97 -24.15 -11.93 -11.76
C VAL A 97 -23.90 -10.89 -12.84
N ARG A 98 -24.29 -11.23 -14.07
CA ARG A 98 -24.22 -10.34 -15.23
C ARG A 98 -25.46 -9.45 -15.24
N MET A 99 -25.27 -8.14 -15.38
CA MET A 99 -26.34 -7.19 -15.70
C MET A 99 -26.77 -7.33 -17.16
#